data_AF-A0A2H5FN05-F1
#
_entry.id   AF-A0A2H5FN05-F1
#
_cell.length_a   1.000
_cell.length_b   1.000
_cell.length_c   1.000
_cell.angle_alpha   90.00
_cell.angle_beta   90.00
_cell.angle_gamma   90.00
#
_symmetry.space_group_name_H-M   'P 1'
#
loop_
_entity.id
_entity.type
_entity.pdbx_description
1 polymer ?
#
loop_
_entity_poly.entity_id
_entity_poly.type
_entity_poly.pdbx_seq_one_letter_code
_entity_poly.pdbx_strand_id
1 'polypeptide(L)'
;MAKFKIVLFGKQGSGKTQLSHRVALNENYEENIFSTVGIEFLSRKIDEKNILHFWDISGSEIYKKLYQSYYMGAVVGLLCIDLTKKQDEKQIKDEVRLFRDICPYAPIILVGTKSDSPDADIEAFKKSSLIELFSACMITSAKERIGVDALLAEITKYCENLNESLWNRAVQNLLVSLKELPQNKAKLIKVELEKLAKIILDKGDELGVVTQTKSDAIDDFTSNCKTILEENHPHVFKAVTSVAVAAVVTIVSAFIGFSISFFLGSWMGPGAFVTGLIGGYSAALAVTASSIAMGTAAGGITALGLFKASKEMNALNEFTTEVSSWNREIRL
;
A
#
# COMPACT_ATOMS: atom_id res chain seq x y z
N MET A 1 -7.51 -1.13 18.56
CA MET A 1 -7.04 -2.52 18.58
C MET A 1 -6.49 -2.87 17.20
N ALA A 2 -5.26 -3.34 17.08
CA ALA A 2 -4.73 -3.84 15.82
C ALA A 2 -5.26 -5.25 15.55
N LYS A 3 -5.58 -5.52 14.28
CA LYS A 3 -6.08 -6.81 13.82
C LYS A 3 -5.08 -7.37 12.83
N PHE A 4 -4.67 -8.62 13.04
CA PHE A 4 -3.73 -9.29 12.16
C PHE A 4 -4.39 -10.51 11.55
N LYS A 5 -4.41 -10.55 10.22
CA LYS A 5 -4.99 -11.65 9.46
C LYS A 5 -3.96 -12.74 9.23
N ILE A 6 -4.25 -13.94 9.71
CA ILE A 6 -3.43 -15.14 9.59
C ILE A 6 -4.19 -16.12 8.70
N VAL A 7 -3.59 -16.54 7.58
CA VAL A 7 -4.25 -17.41 6.61
C VAL A 7 -3.65 -18.81 6.68
N LEU A 8 -4.49 -19.82 6.92
CA LEU A 8 -4.09 -21.22 6.85
C LEU A 8 -4.43 -21.78 5.47
N PHE A 9 -3.44 -22.35 4.80
CA PHE A 9 -3.62 -22.94 3.47
C PHE A 9 -2.80 -24.22 3.31
N GLY A 10 -3.04 -24.93 2.20
CA GLY A 10 -2.48 -26.26 1.93
C GLY A 10 -3.55 -27.32 1.67
N LYS A 11 -3.11 -28.53 1.34
CA LYS A 11 -3.94 -29.63 0.85
C LYS A 11 -5.13 -29.95 1.77
N GLN A 12 -6.27 -30.34 1.20
CA GLN A 12 -7.40 -30.85 1.97
C GLN A 12 -6.97 -32.04 2.87
N GLY A 13 -7.44 -32.05 4.12
CA GLY A 13 -7.09 -33.09 5.09
C GLY A 13 -5.74 -32.89 5.81
N SER A 14 -5.01 -31.80 5.54
CA SER A 14 -3.74 -31.50 6.21
C SER A 14 -3.85 -31.03 7.66
N GLY A 15 -5.05 -31.01 8.26
CA GLY A 15 -5.22 -30.64 9.67
C GLY A 15 -5.31 -29.13 9.95
N LYS A 16 -5.54 -28.29 8.94
CA LYS A 16 -5.66 -26.83 9.10
C LYS A 16 -6.74 -26.44 10.10
N THR A 17 -7.95 -26.98 9.95
CA THR A 17 -9.11 -26.67 10.80
C THR A 17 -8.88 -27.09 12.25
N GLN A 18 -8.39 -28.32 12.47
CA GLN A 18 -8.01 -28.77 13.82
C GLN A 18 -6.95 -27.87 14.45
N LEU A 19 -5.96 -27.44 13.66
CA LEU A 19 -4.91 -26.55 14.13
C LEU A 19 -5.44 -25.14 14.42
N SER A 20 -6.26 -24.54 13.55
CA SER A 20 -6.82 -23.21 13.77
C SER A 20 -7.73 -23.19 14.99
N HIS A 21 -8.57 -24.21 15.21
CA HIS A 21 -9.40 -24.37 16.40
C HIS A 21 -8.53 -24.44 17.66
N ARG A 22 -7.49 -25.28 17.62
CA ARG A 22 -6.59 -25.45 18.76
C ARG A 22 -5.80 -24.17 19.08
N VAL A 23 -5.29 -23.49 18.06
CA VAL A 23 -4.51 -22.25 18.22
C VAL A 23 -5.42 -21.07 18.58
N ALA A 24 -6.62 -20.95 18.04
CA ALA A 24 -7.47 -19.78 18.25
C ALA A 24 -8.34 -19.88 19.51
N LEU A 25 -8.98 -21.03 19.72
CA LEU A 25 -10.01 -21.21 20.74
C LEU A 25 -9.51 -21.96 21.98
N ASN A 26 -8.33 -22.60 21.88
CA ASN A 26 -7.81 -23.48 22.94
C ASN A 26 -8.77 -24.63 23.28
N GLU A 27 -9.63 -25.02 22.34
CA GLU A 27 -10.60 -26.09 22.48
C GLU A 27 -9.94 -27.47 22.49
N ASN A 28 -10.68 -28.47 22.99
CA ASN A 28 -10.25 -29.86 22.93
C ASN A 28 -10.21 -30.35 21.48
N TYR A 29 -9.33 -31.30 21.19
CA TYR A 29 -9.27 -31.88 19.86
C TYR A 29 -10.54 -32.66 19.57
N GLU A 30 -11.22 -32.28 18.48
CA GLU A 30 -12.34 -33.04 17.95
C GLU A 30 -11.87 -33.90 16.78
N GLU A 31 -12.15 -35.21 16.85
CA GLU A 31 -11.72 -36.17 15.84
C GLU A 31 -12.58 -36.08 14.57
N ASN A 32 -13.86 -35.71 14.70
CA ASN A 32 -14.84 -35.73 13.62
C ASN A 32 -15.20 -34.31 13.14
N ILE A 33 -14.22 -33.56 12.66
CA ILE A 33 -14.47 -32.26 12.01
C ILE A 33 -14.79 -32.49 10.53
N PHE A 34 -15.92 -31.94 10.07
CA PHE A 34 -16.30 -31.97 8.65
C PHE A 34 -15.34 -31.14 7.80
N SER A 35 -15.23 -31.47 6.51
CA SER A 35 -14.40 -30.68 5.60
C SER A 35 -14.88 -29.23 5.51
N THR A 36 -13.97 -28.26 5.67
CA THR A 36 -14.28 -26.83 5.53
C THR A 36 -14.84 -26.52 4.14
N VAL A 37 -16.07 -26.00 4.11
CA VAL A 37 -16.74 -25.51 2.90
C VAL A 37 -16.41 -24.04 2.74
N GLY A 38 -15.56 -23.70 1.77
CA GLY A 38 -15.11 -22.33 1.56
C GLY A 38 -14.10 -21.88 2.62
N ILE A 39 -14.58 -21.27 3.71
CA ILE A 39 -13.75 -20.58 4.69
C ILE A 39 -14.35 -20.58 6.09
N GLU A 40 -13.50 -20.69 7.11
CA GLU A 40 -13.87 -20.50 8.51
C GLU A 40 -13.02 -19.38 9.13
N PHE A 41 -13.64 -18.58 10.00
CA PHE A 41 -13.03 -17.42 10.63
C PHE A 41 -13.05 -17.56 12.16
N LEU A 42 -11.87 -17.52 12.77
CA LEU A 42 -11.68 -17.58 14.22
C LEU A 42 -10.87 -16.38 14.71
N SER A 43 -11.13 -15.95 15.95
CA SER A 43 -10.44 -14.79 16.53
C SER A 43 -9.84 -15.11 17.89
N ARG A 44 -8.59 -14.71 18.11
CA ARG A 44 -7.90 -14.82 19.40
C ARG A 44 -7.30 -13.48 19.80
N LYS A 45 -7.64 -13.00 20.99
CA LYS A 45 -6.95 -11.84 21.59
C LYS A 45 -5.60 -12.30 22.14
N ILE A 46 -4.52 -11.61 21.79
CA ILE A 46 -3.19 -11.87 22.38
C ILE A 46 -2.95 -10.92 23.54
N ASP A 47 -3.36 -9.66 23.40
CA ASP A 47 -3.28 -8.63 24.44
C ASP A 47 -4.51 -7.69 24.37
N GLU A 48 -4.52 -6.63 25.18
CA GLU A 48 -5.63 -5.66 25.22
C GLU A 48 -5.80 -4.85 23.93
N LYS A 49 -4.76 -4.78 23.10
CA LYS A 49 -4.70 -3.99 21.88
C LYS A 49 -4.70 -4.85 20.61
N ASN A 50 -4.36 -6.13 20.64
CA ASN A 50 -4.05 -6.94 19.47
C ASN A 50 -4.93 -8.20 19.36
N ILE A 51 -5.53 -8.38 18.19
CA ILE A 51 -6.40 -9.52 17.86
C ILE A 51 -5.82 -10.24 16.64
N LEU A 52 -5.63 -11.55 16.74
CA LEU A 52 -5.38 -12.41 15.58
C LEU A 52 -6.68 -12.92 15.01
N HIS A 53 -6.80 -12.86 13.70
CA HIS A 53 -7.87 -13.45 12.93
C HIS A 53 -7.32 -14.61 12.12
N PHE A 54 -7.71 -15.83 12.45
CA PHE A 54 -7.34 -17.03 11.72
C PHE A 54 -8.39 -17.31 10.65
N TRP A 55 -7.95 -17.37 9.41
CA TRP A 55 -8.75 -17.69 8.24
C TRP A 55 -8.36 -19.10 7.78
N ASP A 56 -9.16 -20.09 8.15
CA ASP A 56 -9.00 -21.47 7.67
C ASP A 56 -9.61 -21.60 6.28
N ILE A 57 -8.77 -21.81 5.27
CA ILE A 57 -9.19 -21.89 3.87
C ILE A 57 -9.37 -23.36 3.49
N SER A 58 -10.46 -23.66 2.79
CA SER A 58 -10.64 -24.98 2.21
C SER A 58 -9.48 -25.32 1.26
N GLY A 59 -8.84 -26.46 1.53
CA GLY A 59 -7.79 -27.02 0.68
C GLY A 59 -8.30 -27.73 -0.57
N SER A 60 -9.59 -27.62 -0.87
CA SER A 60 -10.21 -28.19 -2.07
C SER A 60 -9.97 -27.30 -3.28
N GLU A 61 -9.62 -27.91 -4.41
CA GLU A 61 -9.29 -27.19 -5.63
C GLU A 61 -10.45 -26.37 -6.18
N ILE A 62 -11.69 -26.76 -5.84
CA ILE A 62 -12.91 -26.08 -6.28
C ILE A 62 -12.97 -24.64 -5.74
N TYR A 63 -12.37 -24.40 -4.56
CA TYR A 63 -12.35 -23.07 -3.92
C TYR A 63 -11.11 -22.23 -4.26
N LYS A 64 -10.17 -22.74 -5.07
CA LYS A 64 -8.96 -22.00 -5.48
C LYS A 64 -9.26 -20.64 -6.13
N LYS A 65 -10.38 -20.53 -6.85
CA LYS A 65 -10.83 -19.26 -7.48
C LYS A 65 -11.11 -18.15 -6.47
N LEU A 66 -11.36 -18.49 -5.20
CA LEU A 66 -11.66 -17.53 -4.13
C LEU A 66 -10.41 -17.09 -3.35
N TYR A 67 -9.24 -17.66 -3.66
CA TYR A 67 -8.01 -17.39 -2.91
C TYR A 67 -7.62 -15.91 -2.99
N GLN A 68 -7.84 -15.24 -4.12
CA GLN A 68 -7.54 -13.81 -4.24
C GLN A 68 -8.24 -12.98 -3.16
N SER A 69 -9.55 -13.18 -2.96
CA SER A 69 -10.28 -12.47 -1.90
C SER A 69 -9.90 -12.92 -0.49
N TYR A 70 -9.57 -14.19 -0.30
CA TYR A 70 -9.31 -14.75 1.02
C TYR A 70 -7.90 -14.55 1.52
N TYR A 71 -6.91 -14.49 0.62
CA TYR A 71 -5.51 -14.29 0.99
C TYR A 71 -5.18 -12.82 1.15
N MET A 72 -5.81 -11.92 0.37
CA MET A 72 -5.52 -10.48 0.41
C MET A 72 -5.57 -9.93 1.84
N GLY A 73 -4.53 -9.16 2.19
CA GLY A 73 -4.34 -8.60 3.53
C GLY A 73 -3.80 -9.59 4.57
N ALA A 74 -3.36 -10.79 4.17
CA ALA A 74 -2.69 -11.71 5.09
C ALA A 74 -1.37 -11.12 5.60
N VAL A 75 -1.21 -11.13 6.91
CA VAL A 75 0.00 -10.73 7.62
C VAL A 75 0.96 -11.91 7.72
N VAL A 76 0.44 -13.11 7.96
CA VAL A 76 1.23 -14.36 8.00
C VAL A 76 0.47 -15.44 7.25
N GLY A 77 1.18 -16.20 6.41
CA GLY A 77 0.69 -17.42 5.79
C GLY A 77 1.16 -18.66 6.55
N LEU A 78 0.25 -19.58 6.87
CA LEU A 78 0.55 -20.88 7.47
C LEU A 78 0.28 -21.99 6.46
N LEU A 79 1.35 -22.50 5.84
CA LEU A 79 1.24 -23.64 4.93
C LEU A 79 1.26 -24.93 5.75
N CYS A 80 0.10 -25.57 5.90
CA CYS A 80 -0.05 -26.79 6.70
C CYS A 80 0.10 -28.04 5.85
N ILE A 81 1.01 -28.93 6.25
CA ILE A 81 1.26 -30.21 5.61
C ILE A 81 1.08 -31.37 6.58
N ASP A 82 0.47 -32.47 6.10
CA ASP A 82 0.25 -33.67 6.90
C ASP A 82 1.52 -34.52 6.95
N LEU A 83 2.16 -34.64 8.11
CA LEU A 83 3.41 -35.40 8.26
C LEU A 83 3.26 -36.91 8.02
N THR A 84 2.04 -37.45 8.06
CA THR A 84 1.77 -38.87 7.79
C THR A 84 1.71 -39.21 6.29
N LYS A 85 1.77 -38.19 5.43
CA LYS A 85 1.67 -38.34 3.98
C LYS A 85 2.97 -37.94 3.32
N LYS A 86 3.28 -38.62 2.22
CA LYS A 86 4.39 -38.24 1.34
C LYS A 86 4.14 -36.85 0.79
N GLN A 87 5.09 -35.95 1.02
CA GLN A 87 5.02 -34.58 0.53
C GLN A 87 5.34 -34.53 -0.96
N ASP A 88 4.55 -33.77 -1.71
CA ASP A 88 4.85 -33.41 -3.09
C ASP A 88 5.46 -32.01 -3.11
N GLU A 89 6.78 -31.94 -3.36
CA GLU A 89 7.51 -30.69 -3.38
C GLU A 89 6.99 -29.72 -4.46
N LYS A 90 6.51 -30.24 -5.58
CA LYS A 90 5.95 -29.42 -6.66
C LYS A 90 4.66 -28.75 -6.18
N GLN A 91 3.78 -29.54 -5.56
CA GLN A 91 2.54 -29.01 -4.98
C GLN A 91 2.82 -27.92 -3.95
N ILE A 92 3.78 -28.13 -3.05
CA ILE A 92 4.17 -27.13 -2.05
C ILE A 92 4.66 -25.83 -2.71
N LYS A 93 5.54 -25.94 -3.73
CA LYS A 93 6.04 -24.77 -4.47
C LYS A 93 4.91 -24.00 -5.18
N ASP A 94 3.93 -24.70 -5.73
CA ASP A 94 2.79 -24.08 -6.42
C ASP A 94 1.87 -23.35 -5.44
N GLU A 95 1.58 -23.93 -4.26
CA GLU A 95 0.82 -23.25 -3.19
C GLU A 95 1.57 -22.02 -2.65
N VAL A 96 2.90 -22.10 -2.48
CA VAL A 96 3.73 -20.96 -2.07
C VAL A 96 3.70 -19.84 -3.11
N ARG A 97 3.81 -20.17 -4.40
CA ARG A 97 3.73 -19.18 -5.49
C ARG A 97 2.39 -18.47 -5.48
N LEU A 98 1.29 -19.22 -5.42
CA LEU A 98 -0.06 -18.65 -5.40
C LEU A 98 -0.27 -17.70 -4.22
N PHE A 99 0.22 -18.06 -3.03
CA PHE A 99 0.17 -17.17 -1.87
C PHE A 99 1.02 -15.91 -2.08
N ARG A 100 2.26 -16.06 -2.57
CA ARG A 100 3.16 -14.91 -2.82
C ARG A 100 2.68 -13.98 -3.92
N ASP A 101 1.98 -14.49 -4.93
CA ASP A 101 1.41 -13.65 -6.00
C ASP A 101 0.36 -12.67 -5.44
N ILE A 102 -0.32 -13.04 -4.34
CA ILE A 102 -1.34 -12.21 -3.68
C ILE A 102 -0.74 -11.41 -2.51
N CYS A 103 0.15 -12.05 -1.74
CA CYS A 103 0.77 -11.50 -0.54
C CYS A 103 2.30 -11.62 -0.64
N PRO A 104 2.97 -10.80 -1.47
CA PRO A 104 4.38 -10.96 -1.80
C PRO A 104 5.32 -10.77 -0.61
N TYR A 105 4.84 -10.11 0.45
CA TYR A 105 5.64 -9.71 1.60
C TYR A 105 5.28 -10.43 2.89
N ALA A 106 4.18 -11.17 2.90
CA ALA A 106 3.76 -11.87 4.09
C ALA A 106 4.69 -13.07 4.33
N PRO A 107 5.32 -13.19 5.52
CA PRO A 107 6.10 -14.37 5.85
C PRO A 107 5.21 -15.62 5.77
N ILE A 108 5.80 -16.71 5.28
CA ILE A 108 5.15 -18.01 5.23
C ILE A 108 5.85 -18.92 6.23
N ILE A 109 5.08 -19.48 7.16
CA ILE A 109 5.54 -20.50 8.09
C ILE A 109 5.09 -21.85 7.54
N LEU A 110 6.04 -22.77 7.36
CA LEU A 110 5.73 -24.15 7.04
C LEU A 110 5.37 -24.90 8.32
N VAL A 111 4.18 -25.49 8.36
CA VAL A 111 3.66 -26.17 9.54
C VAL A 111 3.43 -27.65 9.22
N GLY A 112 4.26 -28.52 9.80
CA GLY A 112 4.01 -29.96 9.81
C GLY A 112 2.96 -30.29 10.86
N THR A 113 1.86 -30.90 10.48
CA THR A 113 0.75 -31.28 11.37
C THR A 113 0.77 -32.79 11.63
N LYS A 114 -0.02 -33.22 12.63
CA LYS A 114 -0.18 -34.64 13.02
C LYS A 114 1.12 -35.31 13.46
N SER A 115 2.01 -34.56 14.12
CA SER A 115 3.28 -35.08 14.62
C SER A 115 3.14 -36.14 15.73
N ASP A 116 1.93 -36.32 16.26
CA ASP A 116 1.56 -37.37 17.21
C ASP A 116 1.42 -38.75 16.56
N SER A 117 1.24 -38.81 15.24
CA SER A 117 1.10 -40.08 14.54
C SER A 117 2.43 -40.83 14.45
N PRO A 118 2.45 -42.17 14.64
CA PRO A 118 3.66 -42.97 14.42
C PRO A 118 4.12 -42.97 12.96
N ASP A 119 3.22 -42.67 12.02
CA ASP A 119 3.53 -42.58 10.59
C ASP A 119 4.11 -41.21 10.20
N ALA A 120 4.29 -40.29 11.14
CA ALA A 120 4.78 -38.95 10.87
C ALA A 120 6.27 -38.94 10.50
N ASP A 121 6.58 -38.54 9.26
CA ASP A 121 7.97 -38.43 8.79
C ASP A 121 8.58 -37.06 9.15
N ILE A 122 8.94 -36.90 10.42
CA ILE A 122 9.55 -35.69 10.97
C ILE A 122 10.95 -35.44 10.36
N GLU A 123 11.70 -36.49 10.05
CA GLU A 123 13.04 -36.35 9.49
C GLU A 123 13.00 -35.80 8.06
N ALA A 124 12.13 -36.33 7.21
CA ALA A 124 11.97 -35.82 5.85
C ALA A 124 11.50 -34.36 5.86
N PHE A 125 10.60 -34.00 6.79
CA PHE A 125 10.17 -32.61 6.96
C PHE A 125 11.35 -31.68 7.29
N LYS A 126 12.21 -32.07 8.24
CA LYS A 126 13.38 -31.27 8.68
C LYS A 126 14.52 -31.23 7.65
N LYS A 127 14.63 -32.23 6.78
CA LYS A 127 15.67 -32.32 5.74
C LYS A 127 15.20 -31.79 4.39
N SER A 128 13.97 -31.29 4.29
CA SER A 128 13.41 -30.83 3.02
C SER A 128 14.17 -29.62 2.49
N SER A 129 14.55 -29.67 1.20
CA SER A 129 15.16 -28.53 0.49
C SER A 129 14.23 -27.31 0.44
N LEU A 130 12.95 -27.49 0.75
CA LEU A 130 11.92 -26.45 0.71
C LEU A 130 12.02 -25.47 1.88
N ILE A 131 12.77 -25.80 2.95
CA ILE A 131 12.87 -24.98 4.16
C ILE A 131 13.34 -23.54 3.83
N GLU A 132 14.20 -23.38 2.82
CA GLU A 132 14.70 -22.07 2.38
C GLU A 132 13.60 -21.14 1.82
N LEU A 133 12.43 -21.68 1.46
CA LEU A 133 11.30 -20.89 0.97
C LEU A 133 10.46 -20.26 2.09
N PHE A 134 10.69 -20.66 3.34
CA PHE A 134 9.86 -20.30 4.49
C PHE A 134 10.63 -19.48 5.50
N SER A 135 9.92 -18.57 6.18
CA SER A 135 10.51 -17.75 7.24
C SER A 135 10.75 -18.55 8.52
N ALA A 136 9.93 -19.58 8.75
CA ALA A 136 10.09 -20.52 9.85
C ALA A 136 9.47 -21.88 9.47
N CYS A 137 9.95 -22.95 10.12
CA CYS A 137 9.39 -24.29 9.99
C CYS A 137 9.06 -24.83 11.39
N MET A 138 7.83 -25.31 11.57
CA MET A 138 7.33 -25.74 12.87
C MET A 138 6.62 -27.09 12.75
N ILE A 139 6.77 -27.90 13.78
CA ILE A 139 6.12 -29.22 13.89
C ILE A 139 5.05 -29.11 14.96
N THR A 140 3.86 -29.58 14.65
CA THR A 140 2.68 -29.43 15.49
C THR A 140 1.83 -30.70 15.55
N SER A 141 1.17 -30.88 16.68
CA SER A 141 0.04 -31.79 16.83
C SER A 141 -1.12 -31.02 17.44
N ALA A 142 -2.22 -30.91 16.69
CA ALA A 142 -3.47 -30.39 17.25
C ALA A 142 -4.05 -31.37 18.29
N LYS A 143 -3.79 -32.68 18.17
CA LYS A 143 -4.29 -33.69 19.10
C LYS A 143 -3.62 -33.61 20.47
N GLU A 144 -2.29 -33.67 20.49
CA GLU A 144 -1.47 -33.68 21.70
C GLU A 144 -0.99 -32.29 22.14
N ARG A 145 -1.44 -31.23 21.43
CA ARG A 145 -1.03 -29.82 21.66
C ARG A 145 0.48 -29.59 21.53
N ILE A 146 1.19 -30.44 20.80
CA ILE A 146 2.62 -30.30 20.58
C ILE A 146 2.85 -29.11 19.64
N GLY A 147 3.75 -28.19 20.00
CA GLY A 147 4.19 -27.07 19.14
C GLY A 147 3.14 -25.97 18.88
N VAL A 148 1.91 -26.11 19.40
CA VAL A 148 0.80 -25.16 19.18
C VAL A 148 1.11 -23.80 19.82
N ASP A 149 1.53 -23.79 21.09
CA ASP A 149 1.84 -22.55 21.80
C ASP A 149 3.10 -21.87 21.25
N ALA A 150 4.07 -22.66 20.78
CA ALA A 150 5.25 -22.16 20.09
C ALA A 150 4.88 -21.51 18.74
N LEU A 151 3.97 -22.14 17.97
CA LEU A 151 3.45 -21.57 16.73
C LEU A 151 2.76 -20.24 16.96
N LEU A 152 1.93 -20.14 18.01
CA LEU A 152 1.31 -18.88 18.38
C LEU A 152 2.35 -17.81 18.72
N ALA A 153 3.36 -18.14 19.52
CA ALA A 153 4.41 -17.19 19.90
C ALA A 153 5.17 -16.67 18.66
N GLU A 154 5.48 -17.56 17.71
CA GLU A 154 6.16 -17.16 16.47
C GLU A 154 5.27 -16.27 15.58
N ILE A 155 3.97 -16.58 15.48
CA ILE A 155 3.00 -15.72 14.76
C ILE A 155 2.93 -14.35 15.41
N THR A 156 2.79 -14.28 16.74
CA THR A 156 2.76 -13.02 17.49
C THR A 156 4.03 -12.20 17.24
N LYS A 157 5.20 -12.82 17.25
CA LYS A 157 6.48 -12.17 16.95
C LYS A 157 6.51 -11.56 15.54
N TYR A 158 5.96 -12.24 14.53
CA TYR A 158 5.84 -11.66 13.19
C TYR A 158 4.88 -10.47 13.15
N CYS A 159 3.75 -10.55 13.86
CA CYS A 159 2.77 -9.47 13.96
C CYS A 159 3.34 -8.23 14.69
N GLU A 160 4.08 -8.41 15.78
CA GLU A 160 4.70 -7.32 16.55
C GLU A 160 5.78 -6.58 15.74
N ASN A 161 6.56 -7.32 14.95
CA ASN A 161 7.61 -6.77 14.10
C ASN A 161 7.09 -6.28 12.73
N LEU A 162 5.81 -6.48 12.45
CA LEU A 162 5.23 -6.14 11.15
C LEU A 162 5.41 -4.64 10.84
N ASN A 163 5.01 -3.77 11.75
CA ASN A 163 5.08 -2.32 11.54
C ASN A 163 6.51 -1.84 11.30
N GLU A 164 7.49 -2.40 12.03
CA GLU A 164 8.89 -2.05 11.88
C GLU A 164 9.48 -2.58 10.55
N SER A 165 9.13 -3.81 10.17
CA SER A 165 9.59 -4.40 8.90
C SER A 165 9.01 -3.68 7.68
N LEU A 166 7.71 -3.35 7.72
CA LEU A 166 7.03 -2.59 6.68
C LEU A 166 7.60 -1.18 6.58
N TRP A 167 7.81 -0.51 7.72
CA TRP A 167 8.48 0.79 7.80
C TRP A 167 9.87 0.75 7.17
N ASN A 168 10.73 -0.16 7.61
CA ASN A 168 12.08 -0.27 7.10
C ASN A 168 12.11 -0.50 5.59
N ARG A 169 11.20 -1.31 5.04
CA ARG A 169 11.08 -1.51 3.59
C ARG A 169 10.67 -0.23 2.87
N ALA A 170 9.57 0.39 3.29
CA ALA A 170 9.05 1.59 2.66
C ALA A 170 10.13 2.70 2.64
N VAL A 171 10.84 2.85 3.76
CA VAL A 171 11.95 3.78 3.90
C VAL A 171 13.10 3.44 2.95
N GLN A 172 13.50 2.17 2.82
CA GLN A 172 14.57 1.77 1.89
C GLN A 172 14.18 2.04 0.43
N ASN A 173 12.95 1.72 0.02
CA ASN A 173 12.45 1.99 -1.34
C ASN A 173 12.48 3.48 -1.65
N LEU A 174 12.04 4.30 -0.71
CA LEU A 174 12.11 5.76 -0.81
C LEU A 174 13.57 6.23 -0.91
N LEU A 175 14.45 5.77 0.00
CA LEU A 175 15.86 6.17 0.02
C LEU A 175 16.62 5.76 -1.25
N VAL A 176 16.32 4.60 -1.84
CA VAL A 176 16.87 4.19 -3.14
C VAL A 176 16.46 5.16 -4.24
N SER A 177 15.20 5.57 -4.25
CA SER A 177 14.66 6.52 -5.23
C SER A 177 15.22 7.94 -5.04
N LEU A 178 15.63 8.30 -3.83
CA LEU A 178 16.21 9.60 -3.48
C LEU A 178 17.75 9.67 -3.63
N LYS A 179 18.43 8.60 -4.08
CA LYS A 179 19.90 8.58 -4.21
C LYS A 179 20.45 9.65 -5.16
N GLU A 180 19.67 10.05 -6.16
CA GLU A 180 20.05 11.04 -7.17
C GLU A 180 19.81 12.50 -6.70
N LEU A 181 19.20 12.69 -5.52
CA LEU A 181 18.83 13.99 -4.98
C LEU A 181 20.06 14.74 -4.39
N PRO A 182 20.14 16.08 -4.51
CA PRO A 182 21.15 16.88 -3.82
C PRO A 182 21.21 16.60 -2.30
N GLN A 183 22.42 16.52 -1.75
CA GLN A 183 22.66 16.09 -0.36
C GLN A 183 21.93 16.94 0.70
N ASN A 184 21.78 18.25 0.45
CA ASN A 184 21.05 19.16 1.31
C ASN A 184 19.56 18.76 1.43
N LYS A 185 18.89 18.46 0.31
CA LYS A 185 17.49 18.03 0.28
C LYS A 185 17.32 16.65 0.87
N ALA A 186 18.24 15.72 0.57
CA ALA A 186 18.19 14.37 1.10
C ALA A 186 18.32 14.35 2.63
N LYS A 187 19.13 15.26 3.19
CA LYS A 187 19.25 15.44 4.64
C LYS A 187 17.95 15.93 5.27
N LEU A 188 17.27 16.89 4.65
CA LEU A 188 16.00 17.42 5.16
C LEU A 188 14.89 16.36 5.13
N ILE A 189 14.78 15.59 4.04
CA ILE A 189 13.81 14.49 3.93
C ILE A 189 14.07 13.41 4.99
N LYS A 190 15.34 13.09 5.27
CA LYS A 190 15.70 12.14 6.34
C LYS A 190 15.25 12.62 7.72
N VAL A 191 15.39 13.92 8.02
CA VAL A 191 14.92 14.49 9.29
C VAL A 191 13.41 14.40 9.42
N GLU A 192 12.66 14.69 8.35
CA GLU A 192 11.19 14.51 8.34
C GLU A 192 10.79 13.05 8.50
N LEU A 193 11.55 12.13 7.89
CA LEU A 193 11.33 10.70 7.99
C LEU A 193 11.59 10.17 9.40
N GLU A 194 12.59 10.68 10.11
CA GLU A 194 12.85 10.35 11.53
C GLU A 194 11.73 10.85 12.45
N LYS A 195 11.14 12.02 12.18
CA LYS A 195 9.97 12.51 12.91
C LYS A 195 8.76 11.60 12.69
N LEU A 196 8.50 11.22 11.44
CA LEU A 196 7.42 10.31 11.11
C LEU A 196 7.62 8.92 11.72
N ALA A 197 8.86 8.41 11.73
CA ALA A 197 9.21 7.12 12.33
C ALA A 197 8.79 7.06 13.81
N LYS A 198 9.09 8.11 14.58
CA LYS A 198 8.73 8.18 16.00
C LYS A 198 7.23 8.03 16.20
N ILE A 199 6.40 8.66 15.37
CA ILE A 199 4.95 8.64 15.53
C ILE A 199 4.35 7.30 15.05
N ILE A 200 4.89 6.74 13.96
CA ILE A 200 4.35 5.51 13.36
C ILE A 200 4.74 4.27 14.14
N LEU A 201 6.00 4.21 14.60
CA LEU A 201 6.58 3.06 15.30
C LEU A 201 6.40 3.10 16.82
N ASP A 202 5.92 4.20 17.39
CA ASP A 202 5.67 4.27 18.83
C ASP A 202 4.72 3.15 19.27
N LYS A 203 5.18 2.35 20.25
CA LYS A 203 4.46 1.24 20.85
C LYS A 203 3.51 1.69 21.98
N GLY A 204 3.47 3.00 22.27
CA GLY A 204 2.47 3.64 23.11
C GLY A 204 2.73 3.42 24.60
N ASP A 205 3.93 3.79 25.05
CA ASP A 205 4.32 3.78 26.47
C ASP A 205 4.74 5.16 27.02
N GLU A 206 4.59 6.26 26.28
CA GLU A 206 4.74 7.59 26.86
C GLU A 206 3.39 8.27 27.12
N LEU A 207 3.10 8.33 28.42
CA LEU A 207 2.05 9.08 29.06
C LEU A 207 2.16 10.57 28.68
N GLY A 208 1.25 11.05 27.84
CA GLY A 208 0.91 12.46 27.73
C GLY A 208 1.62 13.23 26.61
N VAL A 209 0.81 13.89 25.80
CA VAL A 209 1.16 14.99 24.88
C VAL A 209 1.74 14.58 23.51
N VAL A 210 0.97 13.85 22.70
CA VAL A 210 0.94 14.07 21.24
C VAL A 210 -0.49 13.97 20.73
N THR A 211 -1.11 15.12 20.48
CA THR A 211 -2.48 15.27 19.92
C THR A 211 -2.48 15.22 18.39
N GLN A 212 -1.51 14.54 17.78
CA GLN A 212 -1.47 14.32 16.32
C GLN A 212 -1.86 12.88 16.03
N THR A 213 -2.86 12.71 15.16
CA THR A 213 -3.20 11.36 14.69
C THR A 213 -2.13 10.88 13.71
N LYS A 214 -1.95 9.56 13.57
CA LYS A 214 -1.02 8.99 12.56
C LYS A 214 -1.31 9.50 11.14
N SER A 215 -2.57 9.85 10.84
CA SER A 215 -2.95 10.44 9.55
C SER A 215 -2.35 11.85 9.39
N ASP A 216 -2.52 12.70 10.41
CA ASP A 216 -2.01 14.08 10.38
C ASP A 216 -0.48 14.10 10.21
N ALA A 217 0.23 13.20 10.89
CA ALA A 217 1.68 13.07 10.75
C ALA A 217 2.12 12.64 9.34
N ILE A 218 1.36 11.77 8.67
CA ILE A 218 1.63 11.35 7.28
C ILE A 218 1.37 12.52 6.32
N ASP A 219 0.31 13.28 6.54
CA ASP A 219 -0.04 14.45 5.74
C ASP A 219 1.01 15.56 5.89
N ASP A 220 1.45 15.84 7.11
CA ASP A 220 2.53 16.79 7.42
C ASP A 220 3.85 16.38 6.75
N PHE A 221 4.24 15.10 6.90
CA PHE A 221 5.45 14.57 6.24
C PHE A 221 5.37 14.75 4.72
N THR A 222 4.22 14.43 4.13
CA THR A 222 4.01 14.52 2.68
C THR A 222 4.09 15.97 2.21
N SER A 223 3.47 16.90 2.93
CA SER A 223 3.49 18.33 2.64
C SER A 223 4.90 18.92 2.74
N ASN A 224 5.63 18.58 3.80
CA ASN A 224 7.00 19.03 4.01
C ASN A 224 7.95 18.50 2.94
N CYS A 225 7.85 17.21 2.60
CA CYS A 225 8.68 16.60 1.55
C CYS A 225 8.37 17.18 0.16
N LYS A 226 7.10 17.46 -0.16
CA LYS A 226 6.72 18.14 -1.40
C LYS A 226 7.37 19.52 -1.49
N THR A 227 7.30 20.31 -0.43
CA THR A 227 7.92 21.64 -0.35
C THR A 227 9.44 21.56 -0.59
N ILE A 228 10.14 20.61 0.05
CA ILE A 228 11.59 20.40 -0.12
C ILE A 228 11.94 20.01 -1.57
N LEU A 229 11.13 19.17 -2.21
CA LEU A 229 11.36 18.73 -3.59
C LEU A 229 11.07 19.85 -4.61
N GLU A 230 9.99 20.62 -4.41
CA GLU A 230 9.51 21.68 -5.31
C GLU A 230 10.34 22.98 -5.29
N GLU A 231 11.15 23.21 -4.26
CA GLU A 231 12.00 24.40 -4.10
C GLU A 231 12.99 24.68 -5.27
N ASN A 232 13.11 23.77 -6.25
CA ASN A 232 14.01 23.96 -7.39
C ASN A 232 13.56 25.02 -8.41
N HIS A 233 12.28 25.42 -8.49
CA HIS A 233 11.84 26.40 -9.51
C HIS A 233 10.72 27.39 -9.10
N PRO A 234 10.83 28.11 -7.95
CA PRO A 234 9.81 29.08 -7.56
C PRO A 234 9.61 30.20 -8.59
N HIS A 235 10.67 30.59 -9.31
CA HIS A 235 10.61 31.64 -10.33
C HIS A 235 10.00 31.18 -11.66
N VAL A 236 10.24 29.94 -12.09
CA VAL A 236 9.68 29.41 -13.35
C VAL A 236 8.21 29.08 -13.17
N PHE A 237 7.81 28.50 -12.04
CA PHE A 237 6.40 28.18 -11.80
C PHE A 237 5.54 29.44 -11.66
N LYS A 238 6.01 30.49 -10.96
CA LYS A 238 5.33 31.80 -10.91
C LYS A 238 5.25 32.48 -12.28
N ALA A 239 6.27 32.35 -13.11
CA ALA A 239 6.27 32.91 -14.46
C ALA A 239 5.35 32.14 -15.43
N VAL A 240 5.30 30.81 -15.33
CA VAL A 240 4.42 29.98 -16.19
C VAL A 240 2.95 30.13 -15.77
N THR A 241 2.67 30.18 -14.46
CA THR A 241 1.30 30.41 -13.96
C THR A 241 0.79 31.81 -14.29
N SER A 242 1.63 32.85 -14.26
CA SER A 242 1.23 34.20 -14.70
C SER A 242 0.92 34.26 -16.19
N VAL A 243 1.71 33.58 -17.04
CA VAL A 243 1.47 33.50 -18.48
C VAL A 243 0.19 32.71 -18.79
N ALA A 244 -0.08 31.61 -18.09
CA ALA A 244 -1.31 30.83 -18.26
C ALA A 244 -2.55 31.63 -17.85
N VAL A 245 -2.50 32.36 -16.74
CA VAL A 245 -3.58 33.26 -16.30
C VAL A 245 -3.82 34.38 -17.32
N ALA A 246 -2.76 34.99 -17.85
CA ALA A 246 -2.86 36.02 -18.88
C ALA A 246 -3.53 35.49 -20.17
N ALA A 247 -3.20 34.27 -20.59
CA ALA A 247 -3.82 33.63 -21.75
C ALA A 247 -5.32 33.37 -21.55
N VAL A 248 -5.72 32.85 -20.38
CA VAL A 248 -7.13 32.60 -20.04
C VAL A 248 -7.91 33.91 -19.97
N VAL A 249 -7.37 34.94 -19.31
CA VAL A 249 -8.00 36.27 -19.22
C VAL A 249 -8.19 36.87 -20.62
N THR A 250 -7.20 36.71 -21.50
CA THR A 250 -7.28 37.19 -22.89
C THR A 250 -8.42 36.50 -23.64
N ILE A 251 -8.54 35.17 -23.55
CA ILE A 251 -9.64 34.42 -24.18
C ILE A 251 -11.00 34.88 -23.66
N VAL A 252 -11.16 34.99 -22.35
CA VAL A 252 -12.42 35.43 -21.73
C VAL A 252 -12.78 36.85 -22.15
N SER A 253 -11.80 37.77 -22.18
CA SER A 253 -12.04 39.15 -22.63
C SER A 253 -12.43 39.23 -24.11
N ALA A 254 -11.85 38.39 -24.96
CA ALA A 254 -12.20 38.29 -26.37
C ALA A 254 -13.63 37.76 -26.57
N PHE A 255 -14.05 36.77 -25.78
CA PHE A 255 -15.43 36.27 -25.80
C PHE A 255 -16.44 37.32 -25.35
N ILE A 256 -16.16 38.03 -24.25
CA ILE A 256 -17.05 39.10 -23.76
C ILE A 256 -17.15 40.24 -24.79
N GLY A 257 -16.03 40.66 -25.37
CA GLY A 257 -16.00 41.68 -26.41
C GLY A 257 -16.74 41.27 -27.69
N PHE A 258 -16.61 39.99 -28.08
CA PHE A 258 -17.36 39.42 -29.20
C PHE A 258 -18.86 39.38 -28.92
N SER A 259 -19.28 38.95 -27.73
CA SER A 259 -20.69 38.91 -27.35
C SER A 259 -21.33 40.30 -27.35
N ILE A 260 -20.70 41.30 -26.70
CA ILE A 260 -21.23 42.67 -26.67
C ILE A 260 -21.32 43.27 -28.08
N SER A 261 -20.32 43.02 -28.93
CA SER A 261 -20.30 43.50 -30.31
C SER A 261 -21.35 42.81 -31.20
N PHE A 262 -21.61 41.52 -30.97
CA PHE A 262 -22.63 40.75 -31.68
C PHE A 262 -24.06 41.23 -31.35
N PHE A 263 -24.32 41.53 -30.07
CA PHE A 263 -25.62 42.08 -29.64
C PHE A 263 -25.85 43.52 -30.13
N LEU A 264 -24.84 44.40 -30.11
CA LEU A 264 -24.96 45.77 -30.60
C LEU A 264 -25.00 45.84 -32.14
N GLY A 265 -24.25 44.98 -32.83
CA GLY A 265 -24.23 44.91 -34.29
C GLY A 265 -25.56 44.43 -34.90
N SER A 266 -26.31 43.60 -34.17
CA SER A 266 -27.65 43.15 -34.58
C SER A 266 -28.68 44.28 -34.61
N TRP A 267 -28.46 45.39 -33.90
CA TRP A 267 -29.37 46.54 -33.85
C TRP A 267 -28.98 47.66 -34.83
N MET A 268 -27.68 47.84 -35.13
CA MET A 268 -27.17 49.01 -35.87
C MET A 268 -26.80 48.73 -37.34
N GLY A 269 -27.01 47.51 -37.83
CA GLY A 269 -26.76 47.13 -39.22
C GLY A 269 -25.28 46.82 -39.53
N PRO A 270 -24.98 46.35 -40.77
CA PRO A 270 -23.71 45.72 -41.12
C PRO A 270 -22.47 46.59 -40.91
N GLY A 271 -22.62 47.92 -41.01
CA GLY A 271 -21.51 48.87 -40.86
C GLY A 271 -20.95 48.93 -39.44
N ALA A 272 -21.78 48.80 -38.41
CA ALA A 272 -21.36 48.86 -37.01
C ALA A 272 -20.64 47.58 -36.54
N PHE A 273 -20.94 46.45 -37.18
CA PHE A 273 -20.28 45.17 -36.92
C PHE A 273 -18.79 45.21 -37.29
N VAL A 274 -18.46 45.84 -38.42
CA VAL A 274 -17.07 45.94 -38.90
C VAL A 274 -16.25 46.91 -38.04
N THR A 275 -16.82 48.04 -37.60
CA THR A 275 -16.14 48.97 -36.69
C THR A 275 -15.93 48.38 -35.29
N GLY A 276 -16.89 47.59 -34.79
CA GLY A 276 -16.77 46.88 -33.51
C GLY A 276 -15.67 45.80 -33.53
N LEU A 277 -15.56 45.03 -34.62
CA LEU A 277 -14.49 44.04 -34.81
C LEU A 277 -13.09 44.69 -34.82
N ILE A 278 -12.95 45.83 -35.49
CA ILE A 278 -11.66 46.55 -35.58
C ILE A 278 -11.29 47.20 -34.24
N GLY A 279 -12.26 47.78 -33.51
CA GLY A 279 -12.05 48.34 -32.18
C GLY A 279 -11.70 47.29 -31.12
N GLY A 280 -12.39 46.14 -31.14
CA GLY A 280 -12.12 45.00 -30.25
C GLY A 280 -10.76 44.35 -30.53
N TYR A 281 -10.37 44.22 -31.81
CA TYR A 281 -9.05 43.75 -32.20
C TYR A 281 -7.94 44.69 -31.73
N SER A 282 -8.17 46.01 -31.74
CA SER A 282 -7.21 47.02 -31.28
C SER A 282 -7.04 47.00 -29.76
N ALA A 283 -8.11 46.79 -28.99
CA ALA A 283 -8.03 46.63 -27.53
C ALA A 283 -7.35 45.30 -27.14
N ALA A 284 -7.63 44.21 -27.86
CA ALA A 284 -6.93 42.94 -27.70
C ALA A 284 -5.44 43.04 -28.09
N LEU A 285 -5.11 43.83 -29.11
CA LEU A 285 -3.73 44.17 -29.49
C LEU A 285 -3.02 45.01 -28.43
N ALA A 286 -3.71 45.92 -27.75
CA ALA A 286 -3.11 46.72 -26.67
C ALA A 286 -2.78 45.85 -25.43
N VAL A 287 -3.67 44.91 -25.07
CA VAL A 287 -3.45 43.94 -23.98
C VAL A 287 -2.37 42.91 -24.34
N THR A 288 -2.25 42.56 -25.62
CA THR A 288 -1.16 41.68 -26.08
C THR A 288 0.16 42.43 -26.28
N ALA A 289 0.17 43.69 -26.70
CA ALA A 289 1.40 44.49 -26.82
C ALA A 289 2.08 44.76 -25.47
N SER A 290 1.32 44.94 -24.39
CA SER A 290 1.87 44.95 -23.04
C SER A 290 2.39 43.58 -22.58
N SER A 291 1.96 42.50 -23.24
CA SER A 291 2.36 41.12 -22.96
C SER A 291 3.47 40.58 -23.88
N ILE A 292 3.71 41.20 -25.03
CA ILE A 292 4.71 40.77 -26.03
C ILE A 292 6.14 41.16 -25.63
N ALA A 293 6.33 42.09 -24.68
CA ALA A 293 7.66 42.37 -24.15
C ALA A 293 8.30 41.18 -23.39
N MET A 294 7.56 40.09 -23.12
CA MET A 294 8.08 38.88 -22.44
C MET A 294 7.69 37.55 -23.10
N GLY A 295 7.01 37.55 -24.26
CA GLY A 295 6.14 36.42 -24.65
C GLY A 295 6.55 35.51 -25.81
N THR A 296 7.71 35.65 -26.47
CA THR A 296 8.00 34.91 -27.72
C THR A 296 8.82 33.62 -27.60
N ALA A 297 9.06 33.09 -26.40
CA ALA A 297 9.76 31.81 -26.22
C ALA A 297 8.93 30.67 -25.57
N ALA A 298 7.66 30.89 -25.19
CA ALA A 298 6.94 29.96 -24.31
C ALA A 298 5.94 29.00 -25.00
N GLY A 299 5.70 29.13 -26.31
CA GLY A 299 4.66 28.35 -27.00
C GLY A 299 5.00 26.88 -27.33
N GLY A 300 6.29 26.52 -27.34
CA GLY A 300 6.74 25.17 -27.74
C GLY A 300 7.03 24.21 -26.58
N ILE A 301 7.02 24.68 -25.33
CA ILE A 301 7.58 23.93 -24.20
C ILE A 301 6.48 23.29 -23.32
N THR A 302 5.23 23.77 -23.38
CA THR A 302 4.16 23.33 -22.47
C THR A 302 3.46 22.04 -22.91
N ALA A 303 3.54 21.64 -24.20
CA ALA A 303 2.75 20.52 -24.75
C ALA A 303 3.45 19.15 -24.73
N LEU A 304 4.75 19.07 -24.42
CA LEU A 304 5.49 17.80 -24.42
C LEU A 304 6.34 17.65 -23.14
N GLY A 305 5.75 17.07 -22.10
CA GLY A 305 6.51 16.37 -21.05
C GLY A 305 6.93 17.14 -19.79
N LEU A 306 6.60 18.43 -19.65
CA LEU A 306 7.04 19.22 -18.47
C LEU A 306 6.30 18.94 -17.15
N PHE A 307 5.18 18.22 -17.19
CA PHE A 307 4.43 17.83 -15.99
C PHE A 307 4.55 16.33 -15.68
N LYS A 308 5.61 15.68 -16.16
CA LYS A 308 5.95 14.35 -15.64
C LYS A 308 6.46 14.55 -14.21
N ALA A 309 5.66 14.16 -13.22
CA ALA A 309 6.09 14.17 -11.82
C ALA A 309 7.46 13.51 -11.71
N SER A 310 8.39 14.16 -10.99
CA SER A 310 9.76 13.68 -10.87
C SER A 310 9.78 12.27 -10.27
N LYS A 311 10.82 11.49 -10.56
CA LYS A 311 10.97 10.11 -10.06
C LYS A 311 10.83 10.07 -8.53
N GLU A 312 11.32 11.11 -7.87
CA GLU A 312 11.30 11.32 -6.42
C GLU A 312 9.89 11.65 -5.92
N MET A 313 9.12 12.48 -6.65
CA MET A 313 7.74 12.79 -6.31
C MET A 313 6.83 11.56 -6.43
N ASN A 314 7.06 10.71 -7.44
CA ASN A 314 6.32 9.46 -7.59
C ASN A 314 6.66 8.47 -6.46
N ALA A 315 7.95 8.32 -6.12
CA ALA A 315 8.37 7.49 -5.00
C ALA A 315 7.83 7.99 -3.64
N LEU A 316 7.76 9.30 -3.45
CA LEU A 316 7.15 9.90 -2.26
C LEU A 316 5.65 9.59 -2.17
N ASN A 317 4.91 9.75 -3.27
CA ASN A 317 3.48 9.43 -3.30
C ASN A 317 3.23 7.91 -3.09
N GLU A 318 4.09 7.05 -3.64
CA GLU A 318 4.05 5.60 -3.44
C GLU A 318 4.30 5.24 -1.96
N PHE A 319 5.33 5.83 -1.34
CA PHE A 319 5.60 5.69 0.10
C PHE A 319 4.42 6.14 0.96
N THR A 320 3.88 7.34 0.72
CA THR A 320 2.71 7.85 1.46
C THR A 320 1.49 6.93 1.30
N THR A 321 1.29 6.39 0.10
CA THR A 321 0.19 5.44 -0.17
C THR A 321 0.39 4.12 0.58
N GLU A 322 1.62 3.58 0.59
CA GLU A 322 1.97 2.35 1.32
C GLU A 322 1.82 2.54 2.84
N VAL A 323 2.36 3.63 3.39
CA VAL A 323 2.30 3.90 4.84
C VAL A 323 0.85 4.18 5.30
N SER A 324 0.05 4.87 4.48
CA SER A 324 -1.36 5.10 4.80
C SER A 324 -2.21 3.84 4.69
N SER A 325 -1.84 2.86 3.85
CA SER A 325 -2.59 1.61 3.70
C SER A 325 -2.47 0.70 4.92
N TRP A 326 -1.39 0.78 5.69
CA TRP A 326 -1.23 -0.02 6.93
C TRP A 326 -2.32 0.28 7.96
N ASN A 327 -2.83 1.52 8.00
CA ASN A 327 -3.96 1.87 8.86
C ASN A 327 -5.31 1.29 8.37
N ARG A 328 -5.43 0.97 7.07
CA ARG A 328 -6.63 0.38 6.47
C ARG A 328 -6.70 -1.13 6.62
N GLU A 329 -5.59 -1.84 6.42
CA GLU A 329 -5.53 -3.30 6.59
C GLU A 329 -5.75 -3.73 8.04
N ILE A 330 -5.46 -2.86 9.00
CA ILE A 330 -5.72 -3.09 10.43
C ILE A 330 -7.22 -2.90 10.80
N ARG A 331 -8.02 -2.22 9.96
CA ARG A 331 -9.44 -1.92 10.26
C ARG A 331 -10.44 -2.94 9.71
N LEU A 332 -10.09 -3.72 8.70
CA LEU A 332 -10.93 -4.79 8.16
C LEU A 332 -10.68 -6.08 8.95
#